data_AF-R7UA99-F1
#
_entry.id   AF-R7UA99-F1
#
_cell.length_a   1.000
_cell.length_b   1.000
_cell.length_c   1.000
_cell.angle_alpha   90.00
_cell.angle_beta   90.00
_cell.angle_gamma   90.00
#
_symmetry.space_group_name_H-M   'P 1'
#
loop_
_entity.id
_entity.type
_entity.pdbx_description
1 polymer ?
#
loop_
_entity_poly.entity_id
_entity_poly.type
_entity_poly.pdbx_seq_one_letter_code
_entity_poly.pdbx_strand_id
1 'polypeptide(L)'
;MAEHQEALLYLHRELEEVQGRLAQMNQQQQQHPAAVVFQILVRDREERAVSREAQRISQCDGEDASQLRRYFMDLSLVGVEQRIGAFRQTASGPLRWECERHLTDHPLLGWDEIEDHLLKAFVSTDHQDRLKEDLRRVRQKTHETLLSYNRRFREMARDAFPFPRNQELITLWKGIGQERGGKETGIKRLAARPRSSSKSDGNNGSHCNPK
;
A
#
# COMPACT_ATOMS: atom_id res chain seq x y z
N MET A 1 46.97 -7.17 -42.77
CA MET A 1 45.57 -7.66 -42.80
C MET A 1 45.45 -9.05 -42.16
N ALA A 2 46.13 -10.09 -42.67
CA ALA A 2 46.03 -11.45 -42.13
C ALA A 2 46.35 -11.56 -40.61
N GLU A 3 47.50 -11.05 -40.17
CA GLU A 3 47.96 -11.11 -38.76
C GLU A 3 46.96 -10.51 -37.76
N HIS A 4 46.20 -9.49 -38.16
CA HIS A 4 45.17 -8.88 -37.31
C HIS A 4 43.94 -9.78 -37.16
N GLN A 5 43.58 -10.52 -38.22
CA GLN A 5 42.51 -11.51 -38.19
C GLN A 5 42.86 -12.67 -37.25
N GLU A 6 44.11 -13.15 -37.30
CA GLU A 6 44.61 -14.22 -36.44
C GLU A 6 44.66 -13.80 -34.97
N ALA A 7 45.12 -12.58 -34.67
CA ALA A 7 45.12 -12.04 -33.31
C ALA A 7 43.70 -11.93 -32.71
N LEU A 8 42.69 -11.54 -33.50
CA LEU A 8 41.30 -11.49 -33.06
C LEU A 8 40.72 -12.89 -32.78
N LEU A 9 41.03 -13.89 -33.62
CA LEU A 9 40.62 -15.28 -33.40
C LEU A 9 41.27 -15.89 -32.14
N TYR A 10 42.55 -15.58 -31.89
CA TYR A 10 43.23 -16.00 -30.67
C TYR A 10 42.58 -15.40 -29.41
N LEU A 11 42.33 -14.09 -29.40
CA LEU A 11 41.67 -13.42 -28.27
C LEU A 11 40.23 -13.90 -28.05
N HIS A 12 39.48 -14.21 -29.12
CA HIS A 12 38.13 -14.75 -29.00
C HIS A 12 38.14 -16.12 -28.29
N ARG A 13 39.06 -17.00 -28.70
CA ARG A 13 39.23 -18.32 -28.08
C ARG A 13 39.66 -18.25 -26.62
N GLU A 14 40.64 -17.40 -26.27
CA GLU A 14 41.03 -17.19 -24.87
C GLU A 14 39.84 -16.70 -24.02
N LEU A 15 38.99 -15.83 -24.59
CA LEU A 15 37.81 -15.31 -23.92
C LEU A 15 36.73 -16.39 -23.71
N GLU A 16 36.52 -17.28 -24.69
CA GLU A 16 35.68 -18.49 -24.54
C GLU A 16 36.24 -19.46 -23.48
N GLU A 17 37.56 -19.72 -23.47
CA GLU A 17 38.20 -20.58 -22.48
C GLU A 17 38.09 -20.01 -21.05
N VAL A 18 38.24 -18.69 -20.89
CA VAL A 18 38.05 -18.00 -19.60
C VAL A 18 36.57 -18.04 -19.16
N GLN A 19 35.61 -17.83 -20.07
CA GLN A 19 34.19 -17.96 -19.77
C GLN A 19 33.82 -19.40 -19.36
N GLY A 20 34.36 -20.41 -20.04
CA GLY A 20 34.17 -21.82 -19.68
C GLY A 20 34.70 -22.17 -18.29
N ARG A 21 35.90 -21.67 -17.94
CA ARG A 21 36.47 -21.83 -16.59
C ARG A 21 35.64 -21.13 -15.51
N LEU A 22 35.16 -19.91 -15.77
CA LEU A 22 34.25 -19.19 -14.87
C LEU A 22 32.92 -19.92 -14.66
N ALA A 23 32.34 -20.48 -15.72
CA ALA A 23 31.12 -21.27 -15.63
C ALA A 23 31.32 -22.54 -14.78
N GLN A 24 32.43 -23.27 -14.98
CA GLN A 24 32.78 -24.44 -14.15
C GLN A 24 33.01 -24.07 -12.68
N MET A 25 33.73 -22.98 -12.39
CA MET A 25 33.93 -22.50 -11.02
C MET A 25 32.61 -22.15 -10.33
N ASN A 26 31.72 -21.43 -11.02
CA ASN A 26 30.39 -21.09 -10.50
C ASN A 26 29.54 -22.36 -10.26
N GLN A 27 29.57 -23.33 -11.19
CA GLN A 27 28.86 -24.60 -11.03
C GLN A 27 29.39 -25.43 -9.85
N GLN A 28 30.71 -25.51 -9.66
CA GLN A 28 31.32 -26.15 -8.49
C GLN A 28 30.97 -25.42 -7.18
N GLN A 29 30.93 -24.09 -7.19
CA GLN A 29 30.55 -23.28 -6.03
C GLN A 29 29.07 -23.48 -5.66
N GLN A 30 28.18 -23.59 -6.64
CA GLN A 30 26.76 -23.90 -6.44
C GLN A 30 26.54 -25.34 -5.92
N GLN A 31 27.38 -26.29 -6.32
CA GLN A 31 27.35 -27.67 -5.82
C GLN A 31 28.05 -27.86 -4.47
N HIS A 32 28.76 -26.85 -3.97
CA HIS A 32 29.47 -26.95 -2.69
C HIS A 32 28.46 -27.11 -1.54
N PRO A 33 28.56 -28.15 -0.69
CA PRO A 33 27.50 -28.49 0.26
C PRO A 33 27.17 -27.36 1.23
N ALA A 34 28.16 -26.55 1.64
CA ALA A 34 27.92 -25.37 2.47
C ALA A 34 27.09 -24.27 1.77
N ALA A 35 27.25 -24.09 0.45
CA ALA A 35 26.49 -23.11 -0.33
C ALA A 35 25.03 -23.58 -0.53
N VAL A 36 24.84 -24.87 -0.82
CA VAL A 36 23.51 -25.49 -0.90
C VAL A 36 22.77 -25.39 0.43
N VAL A 37 23.43 -25.76 1.54
CA VAL A 37 22.84 -25.65 2.89
C VAL A 37 22.53 -24.20 3.25
N PHE A 38 23.38 -23.23 2.90
CA PHE A 38 23.10 -21.82 3.13
C PHE A 38 21.86 -21.35 2.35
N GLN A 39 21.73 -21.70 1.07
CA GLN A 39 20.53 -21.38 0.27
C GLN A 39 19.26 -22.01 0.85
N ILE A 40 19.32 -23.28 1.28
CA ILE A 40 18.21 -23.95 1.97
C ILE A 40 17.83 -23.18 3.24
N LEU A 41 18.79 -22.84 4.10
CA LEU A 41 18.55 -22.13 5.36
C LEU A 41 17.96 -20.72 5.16
N VAL A 42 18.36 -20.00 4.10
CA VAL A 42 17.79 -18.70 3.73
C VAL A 42 16.33 -18.87 3.30
N ARG A 43 16.06 -19.78 2.35
CA ARG A 43 14.69 -20.09 1.89
C ARG A 43 13.78 -20.53 3.04
N ASP A 44 14.27 -21.42 3.90
CA ASP A 44 13.61 -21.87 5.13
C ASP A 44 13.24 -20.70 6.06
N ARG A 45 14.11 -19.69 6.17
CA ARG A 45 13.90 -18.51 7.01
C ARG A 45 12.83 -17.59 6.41
N GLU A 46 12.86 -17.40 5.10
CA GLU A 46 11.86 -16.62 4.34
C GLU A 46 10.49 -17.31 4.39
N GLU A 47 10.42 -18.61 4.15
CA GLU A 47 9.19 -19.40 4.23
C GLU A 47 8.59 -19.35 5.65
N ARG A 48 9.41 -19.48 6.69
CA ARG A 48 8.95 -19.27 8.08
C ARG A 48 8.51 -17.83 8.37
N ALA A 49 9.05 -16.83 7.67
CA ALA A 49 8.60 -15.45 7.82
C ALA A 49 7.23 -15.23 7.16
N VAL A 50 7.09 -15.68 5.91
CA VAL A 50 5.81 -15.69 5.18
C VAL A 50 4.73 -16.40 5.99
N SER A 51 5.00 -17.62 6.48
CA SER A 51 4.02 -18.41 7.23
C SER A 51 3.59 -17.77 8.56
N ARG A 52 4.46 -17.00 9.23
CA ARG A 52 4.09 -16.24 10.44
C ARG A 52 3.17 -15.06 10.14
N GLU A 53 3.36 -14.40 9.01
CA GLU A 53 2.48 -13.30 8.58
C GLU A 53 1.15 -13.84 8.04
N ALA A 54 1.19 -14.92 7.25
CA ALA A 54 0.00 -15.64 6.77
C ALA A 54 -0.90 -16.14 7.92
N GLN A 55 -0.33 -16.61 9.03
CA GLN A 55 -1.08 -17.03 10.23
C GLN A 55 -1.92 -15.92 10.88
N ARG A 56 -1.67 -14.64 10.57
CA ARG A 56 -2.46 -13.49 11.08
C ARG A 56 -3.62 -13.12 10.17
N ILE A 57 -3.65 -13.65 8.95
CA ILE A 57 -4.60 -13.29 7.90
C ILE A 57 -5.63 -14.41 7.76
N SER A 58 -6.91 -14.04 7.71
CA SER A 58 -7.99 -14.99 7.46
C SER A 58 -8.00 -15.45 6.01
N GLN A 59 -8.38 -16.70 5.73
CA GLN A 59 -8.48 -17.18 4.36
C GLN A 59 -9.57 -16.42 3.57
N CYS A 60 -9.36 -16.27 2.26
CA CYS A 60 -10.28 -15.58 1.35
C CYS A 60 -10.32 -16.24 -0.03
N ASP A 61 -11.53 -16.48 -0.54
CA ASP A 61 -11.83 -17.10 -1.85
C ASP A 61 -12.23 -16.08 -2.93
N GLY A 62 -12.55 -14.86 -2.51
CA GLY A 62 -13.01 -13.75 -3.35
C GLY A 62 -14.53 -13.62 -3.50
N GLU A 63 -15.35 -14.44 -2.82
CA GLU A 63 -16.82 -14.43 -3.03
C GLU A 63 -17.50 -13.16 -2.48
N ASP A 64 -17.18 -12.73 -1.25
CA ASP A 64 -17.66 -11.45 -0.72
C ASP A 64 -16.64 -10.33 -0.95
N ALA A 65 -17.05 -9.30 -1.70
CA ALA A 65 -16.27 -8.12 -1.96
C ALA A 65 -15.85 -7.36 -0.66
N SER A 66 -16.59 -7.49 0.44
CA SER A 66 -16.27 -6.80 1.70
C SER A 66 -15.23 -7.56 2.53
N GLN A 67 -15.33 -8.88 2.60
CA GLN A 67 -14.28 -9.78 3.07
C GLN A 67 -13.00 -9.58 2.26
N LEU A 68 -13.09 -9.55 0.93
CA LEU A 68 -11.96 -9.33 0.04
C LEU A 68 -11.24 -7.99 0.29
N ARG A 69 -12.01 -6.90 0.45
CA ARG A 69 -11.43 -5.59 0.84
C ARG A 69 -10.71 -5.66 2.18
N ARG A 70 -11.28 -6.33 3.19
CA ARG A 70 -10.63 -6.49 4.51
C ARG A 70 -9.37 -7.35 4.42
N TYR A 71 -9.44 -8.43 3.64
CA TYR A 71 -8.30 -9.31 3.37
C TYR A 71 -7.12 -8.57 2.73
N PHE A 72 -7.37 -7.68 1.75
CA PHE A 72 -6.32 -6.82 1.19
C PHE A 72 -5.79 -5.78 2.20
N MET A 73 -6.64 -5.21 3.05
CA MET A 73 -6.16 -4.36 4.17
C MET A 73 -5.26 -5.13 5.13
N ASP A 74 -5.59 -6.38 5.47
CA ASP A 74 -4.75 -7.22 6.34
C ASP A 74 -3.41 -7.59 5.65
N LEU A 75 -3.43 -7.89 4.34
CA LEU A 75 -2.22 -8.09 3.54
C LEU A 75 -1.34 -6.83 3.42
N SER A 76 -1.92 -5.63 3.42
CA SER A 76 -1.16 -4.37 3.37
C SER A 76 -0.23 -4.19 4.57
N LEU A 77 -0.54 -4.84 5.71
CA LEU A 77 0.29 -4.86 6.91
C LEU A 77 1.51 -5.80 6.80
N VAL A 78 1.49 -6.71 5.82
CA VAL A 78 2.63 -7.60 5.52
C VAL A 78 3.68 -6.86 4.71
N GLY A 79 4.95 -7.13 5.01
CA GLY A 79 6.08 -6.61 4.24
C GLY A 79 6.00 -7.00 2.76
N VAL A 80 6.36 -6.07 1.88
CA VAL A 80 6.17 -6.18 0.42
C VAL A 80 6.72 -7.50 -0.13
N GLU A 81 7.96 -7.84 0.22
CA GLU A 81 8.64 -9.09 -0.18
C GLU A 81 7.90 -10.36 0.24
N GLN A 82 7.19 -10.35 1.38
CA GLN A 82 6.45 -11.51 1.88
C GLN A 82 5.01 -11.56 1.39
N ARG A 83 4.47 -10.47 0.83
CA ARG A 83 3.02 -10.31 0.58
C ARG A 83 2.47 -11.28 -0.46
N ILE A 84 3.19 -11.51 -1.57
CA ILE A 84 2.82 -12.53 -2.57
C ILE A 84 2.84 -13.93 -1.94
N GLY A 85 3.82 -14.22 -1.10
CA GLY A 85 3.90 -15.50 -0.36
C GLY A 85 2.72 -15.69 0.60
N ALA A 86 2.39 -14.65 1.37
CA ALA A 86 1.29 -14.67 2.34
C ALA A 86 -0.06 -14.81 1.63
N PHE A 87 -0.24 -14.10 0.51
CA PHE A 87 -1.39 -14.27 -0.37
C PHE A 87 -1.49 -15.72 -0.87
N ARG A 88 -0.42 -16.30 -1.44
CA ARG A 88 -0.43 -17.70 -1.93
C ARG A 88 -0.80 -18.75 -0.89
N GLN A 89 -0.54 -18.48 0.39
CA GLN A 89 -0.92 -19.36 1.50
C GLN A 89 -2.36 -19.16 2.02
N THR A 90 -2.93 -17.98 1.85
CA THR A 90 -4.23 -17.59 2.47
C THR A 90 -5.36 -17.40 1.47
N ALA A 91 -5.05 -17.05 0.23
CA ALA A 91 -5.99 -17.04 -0.87
C ALA A 91 -6.36 -18.48 -1.26
N SER A 92 -7.64 -18.71 -1.50
CA SER A 92 -8.21 -19.97 -1.95
C SER A 92 -9.12 -19.74 -3.16
N GLY A 93 -9.74 -20.80 -3.65
CA GLY A 93 -10.82 -20.70 -4.65
C GLY A 93 -10.45 -19.87 -5.89
N PRO A 94 -11.44 -19.22 -6.52
CA PRO A 94 -11.24 -18.40 -7.71
C PRO A 94 -10.20 -17.27 -7.55
N LEU A 95 -10.15 -16.61 -6.38
CA LEU A 95 -9.19 -15.53 -6.10
C LEU A 95 -7.74 -15.97 -6.30
N ARG A 96 -7.39 -17.16 -5.82
CA ARG A 96 -6.05 -17.71 -6.01
C ARG A 96 -5.77 -18.06 -7.48
N TRP A 97 -6.73 -18.68 -8.17
CA TRP A 97 -6.56 -19.07 -9.58
C TRP A 97 -6.32 -17.85 -10.48
N GLU A 98 -7.08 -16.77 -10.29
CA GLU A 98 -6.95 -15.55 -11.08
C GLU A 98 -5.59 -14.86 -10.85
N CYS A 99 -5.10 -14.84 -9.60
CA CYS A 99 -3.79 -14.30 -9.26
C CYS A 99 -2.63 -15.10 -9.90
N GLU A 100 -2.64 -16.43 -9.77
CA GLU A 100 -1.59 -17.27 -10.36
C GLU A 100 -1.60 -17.20 -11.89
N ARG A 101 -2.78 -17.08 -12.50
CA ARG A 101 -2.91 -16.82 -13.95
C ARG A 101 -2.28 -15.48 -14.32
N HIS A 102 -2.65 -14.40 -13.62
CA HIS A 102 -2.13 -13.06 -13.90
C HIS A 102 -0.60 -12.97 -13.74
N LEU A 103 -0.04 -13.63 -12.71
CA LEU A 103 1.40 -13.78 -12.49
C LEU A 103 2.09 -14.65 -13.56
N THR A 104 1.40 -15.63 -14.13
CA THR A 104 1.93 -16.45 -15.24
C THR A 104 2.03 -15.63 -16.52
N ASP A 105 1.03 -14.80 -16.80
CA ASP A 105 1.01 -13.90 -17.95
C ASP A 105 1.99 -12.71 -17.77
N HIS A 106 2.21 -12.26 -16.52
CA HIS A 106 3.04 -11.08 -16.21
C HIS A 106 3.96 -11.31 -14.97
N PRO A 107 5.07 -12.05 -15.12
CA PRO A 107 5.90 -12.50 -13.99
C PRO A 107 6.75 -11.42 -13.30
N LEU A 108 6.72 -10.17 -13.80
CA LEU A 108 7.50 -9.03 -13.28
C LEU A 108 6.64 -7.96 -12.59
N LEU A 109 5.34 -8.21 -12.38
CA LEU A 109 4.47 -7.25 -11.69
C LEU A 109 4.80 -7.15 -10.20
N GLY A 110 4.70 -5.92 -9.68
CA GLY A 110 4.68 -5.68 -8.25
C GLY A 110 3.35 -6.10 -7.64
N TRP A 111 3.30 -6.06 -6.30
CA TRP A 111 2.07 -6.38 -5.59
C TRP A 111 0.93 -5.41 -5.92
N ASP A 112 1.24 -4.12 -6.06
CA ASP A 112 0.22 -3.07 -6.18
C ASP A 112 -0.56 -3.21 -7.51
N GLU A 113 0.10 -3.64 -8.59
CA GLU A 113 -0.56 -3.97 -9.87
C GLU A 113 -1.43 -5.23 -9.77
N ILE A 114 -0.99 -6.24 -9.02
CA ILE A 114 -1.75 -7.48 -8.79
C ILE A 114 -3.00 -7.19 -7.95
N GLU A 115 -2.89 -6.38 -6.89
CA GLU A 115 -4.02 -5.97 -6.06
C GLU A 115 -5.07 -5.20 -6.86
N ASP A 116 -4.67 -4.27 -7.72
CA ASP A 116 -5.57 -3.52 -8.62
C ASP A 116 -6.25 -4.42 -9.66
N HIS A 117 -5.56 -5.43 -10.21
CA HIS A 117 -6.17 -6.45 -11.08
C HIS A 117 -7.23 -7.28 -10.33
N LEU A 118 -6.88 -7.84 -9.17
CA LEU A 118 -7.79 -8.68 -8.39
C LEU A 118 -9.00 -7.90 -7.87
N LEU A 119 -8.82 -6.64 -7.43
CA LEU A 119 -9.94 -5.79 -7.03
C LEU A 119 -10.90 -5.52 -8.19
N LYS A 120 -10.42 -5.34 -9.44
CA LYS A 120 -11.30 -5.19 -10.62
C LYS A 120 -11.99 -6.49 -11.00
N ALA A 121 -11.30 -7.63 -10.88
CA ALA A 121 -11.85 -8.94 -11.24
C ALA A 121 -12.98 -9.38 -10.29
N PHE A 122 -12.82 -9.13 -8.99
CA PHE A 122 -13.74 -9.62 -7.96
C PHE A 122 -14.71 -8.56 -7.40
N VAL A 123 -14.41 -7.26 -7.55
CA VAL A 123 -15.33 -6.18 -7.14
C VAL A 123 -15.93 -5.51 -8.36
N SER A 124 -17.14 -5.95 -8.73
CA SER A 124 -17.94 -5.33 -9.79
C SER A 124 -18.07 -3.81 -9.62
N THR A 125 -17.97 -3.08 -10.73
CA THR A 125 -18.26 -1.64 -10.82
C THR A 125 -19.60 -1.27 -10.22
N ASP A 126 -20.64 -2.10 -10.40
CA ASP A 126 -21.98 -1.87 -9.85
C ASP A 126 -21.96 -1.86 -8.31
N HIS A 127 -21.11 -2.70 -7.70
CA HIS A 127 -20.94 -2.74 -6.25
C HIS A 127 -20.22 -1.50 -5.74
N GLN A 128 -19.18 -1.05 -6.44
CA GLN A 128 -18.48 0.19 -6.13
C GLN A 128 -19.39 1.42 -6.26
N ASP A 129 -20.21 1.48 -7.30
CA ASP A 129 -21.11 2.62 -7.51
C ASP A 129 -22.27 2.63 -6.50
N ARG A 130 -22.74 1.46 -6.03
CA ARG A 130 -23.64 1.38 -4.86
C ARG A 130 -23.01 1.94 -3.59
N LEU A 131 -21.75 1.60 -3.28
CA LEU A 131 -21.04 2.13 -2.11
C LEU A 131 -20.88 3.67 -2.18
N LYS A 132 -20.58 4.23 -3.36
CA LYS A 132 -20.52 5.68 -3.58
C LYS A 132 -21.89 6.33 -3.42
N GLU A 133 -22.95 5.69 -3.90
CA GLU A 133 -24.33 6.15 -3.79
C GLU A 133 -24.82 6.16 -2.33
N ASP A 134 -24.53 5.11 -1.58
CA ASP A 134 -24.82 5.04 -0.14
C ASP A 134 -24.05 6.10 0.64
N LEU A 135 -22.77 6.33 0.32
CA LEU A 135 -21.96 7.38 0.95
C LEU A 135 -22.52 8.79 0.69
N ARG A 136 -23.06 9.08 -0.51
CA ARG A 136 -23.75 10.36 -0.80
C ARG A 136 -25.01 10.54 0.06
N ARG A 137 -25.71 9.44 0.37
CA ARG A 137 -26.94 9.43 1.18
C ARG A 137 -26.67 9.53 2.68
N VAL A 138 -25.42 9.37 3.13
CA VAL A 138 -25.04 9.38 4.55
C VAL A 138 -25.16 10.77 5.16
N ARG A 139 -26.19 10.93 6.00
CA ARG A 139 -26.38 12.07 6.89
C ARG A 139 -26.07 11.71 8.34
N GLN A 140 -25.81 12.74 9.13
CA GLN A 140 -25.70 12.65 10.59
C GLN A 140 -27.07 12.36 11.18
N LYS A 141 -27.19 11.36 12.05
CA LYS A 141 -28.45 11.04 12.73
C LYS A 141 -28.74 12.06 13.85
N THR A 142 -30.01 12.24 14.20
CA THR A 142 -30.46 13.23 15.21
C THR A 142 -29.80 13.10 16.58
N HIS A 143 -29.38 11.89 16.96
CA HIS A 143 -28.73 11.59 18.25
C HIS A 143 -27.25 11.19 18.09
N GLU A 144 -26.66 11.38 16.91
CA GLU A 144 -25.26 11.01 16.61
C GLU A 144 -24.32 12.21 16.83
N THR A 145 -23.29 12.02 17.64
CA THR A 145 -22.27 13.05 17.85
C THR A 145 -21.49 13.30 16.56
N LEU A 146 -20.99 14.53 16.37
CA LEU A 146 -20.22 14.88 15.17
C LEU A 146 -18.98 13.98 14.99
N LEU A 147 -18.35 13.56 16.10
CA LEU A 147 -17.24 12.61 16.09
C LEU A 147 -17.66 11.22 15.60
N SER A 148 -18.80 10.71 16.07
CA SER A 148 -19.34 9.40 15.64
C SER A 148 -19.72 9.42 14.16
N TYR A 149 -20.38 10.49 13.69
CA TYR A 149 -20.68 10.71 12.28
C TYR A 149 -19.42 10.76 11.42
N ASN A 150 -18.42 11.58 11.81
CA ASN A 150 -17.17 11.72 11.06
C ASN A 150 -16.38 10.40 10.97
N ARG A 151 -16.44 9.56 12.01
CA ARG A 151 -15.84 8.22 11.98
C ARG A 151 -16.56 7.32 10.98
N ARG A 152 -17.88 7.16 11.12
CA ARG A 152 -18.72 6.33 10.23
C ARG A 152 -18.58 6.76 8.77
N PHE A 153 -18.62 8.07 8.50
CA PHE A 153 -18.44 8.62 7.16
C PHE A 153 -17.06 8.28 6.56
N ARG A 154 -15.99 8.39 7.35
CA ARG A 154 -14.63 8.02 6.89
C ARG A 154 -14.47 6.52 6.64
N GLU A 155 -15.13 5.68 7.42
CA GLU A 155 -15.14 4.22 7.23
C GLU A 155 -15.79 3.89 5.87
N MET A 156 -17.03 4.31 5.62
CA MET A 156 -17.71 4.09 4.33
C MET A 156 -17.01 4.80 3.14
N ALA A 157 -16.34 5.93 3.37
CA ALA A 157 -15.58 6.62 2.33
C ALA A 157 -14.33 5.87 1.89
N ARG A 158 -13.74 5.04 2.76
CA ARG A 158 -12.66 4.12 2.36
C ARG A 158 -13.20 2.97 1.52
N ASP A 159 -14.36 2.43 1.89
CA ASP A 159 -14.98 1.33 1.15
C ASP A 159 -15.42 1.74 -0.27
N ALA A 160 -15.97 2.95 -0.42
CA ALA A 160 -16.43 3.51 -1.70
C ALA A 160 -15.31 4.12 -2.58
N PHE A 161 -14.17 4.45 -1.98
CA PHE A 161 -12.98 4.99 -2.66
C PHE A 161 -11.72 4.29 -2.15
N PRO A 162 -11.49 3.01 -2.51
CA PRO A 162 -10.32 2.25 -2.06
C PRO A 162 -9.01 2.92 -2.52
N PHE A 163 -9.02 3.55 -3.69
CA PHE A 163 -7.93 4.38 -4.20
C PHE A 163 -8.33 5.85 -4.16
N PRO A 164 -7.92 6.63 -3.15
CA PRO A 164 -8.17 8.06 -3.13
C PRO A 164 -7.30 8.75 -4.21
N ARG A 165 -7.86 8.94 -5.42
CA ARG A 165 -7.52 10.14 -6.18
C ARG A 165 -7.95 11.31 -5.31
N ASN A 166 -7.00 11.97 -4.65
CA ASN A 166 -7.25 12.96 -3.59
C ASN A 166 -8.33 14.00 -3.94
N GLN A 167 -8.48 14.34 -5.23
CA GLN A 167 -9.53 15.21 -5.73
C GLN A 167 -10.97 14.73 -5.47
N GLU A 168 -11.31 13.46 -5.69
CA GLU A 168 -12.71 12.97 -5.61
C GLU A 168 -13.26 13.05 -4.18
N LEU A 169 -12.48 12.56 -3.21
CA LEU A 169 -12.76 12.67 -1.78
C LEU A 169 -12.86 14.13 -1.32
N ILE A 170 -11.98 15.02 -1.81
CA ILE A 170 -12.04 16.46 -1.53
C ILE A 170 -13.30 17.09 -2.13
N THR A 171 -13.74 16.70 -3.34
CA THR A 171 -14.98 17.21 -3.94
C THR A 171 -16.22 16.75 -3.18
N LEU A 172 -16.25 15.51 -2.68
CA LEU A 172 -17.35 15.00 -1.86
C LEU A 172 -17.47 15.75 -0.54
N TRP A 173 -16.34 15.97 0.16
CA TRP A 173 -16.30 16.78 1.39
C TRP A 173 -16.78 18.22 1.15
N LYS A 174 -16.40 18.84 0.01
CA LYS A 174 -16.89 20.16 -0.37
C LYS A 174 -18.40 20.17 -0.66
N GLY A 175 -18.92 19.18 -1.38
CA GLY A 175 -20.34 19.06 -1.69
C GLY A 175 -21.23 18.95 -0.44
N ILE A 176 -20.83 18.14 0.54
CA ILE A 176 -21.54 18.00 1.83
C ILE A 176 -21.52 19.31 2.64
N GLY A 177 -20.44 20.09 2.54
CA GLY A 177 -20.39 21.45 3.10
C GLY A 177 -21.32 22.44 2.37
N GLN A 178 -21.53 22.24 1.07
CA GLN A 178 -22.28 23.15 0.21
C GLN A 178 -23.80 22.93 0.29
N GLU A 179 -24.28 21.70 0.47
CA GLU A 179 -25.68 21.42 0.81
C GLU A 179 -26.08 21.98 2.19
N ARG A 180 -25.12 22.19 3.10
CA ARG A 180 -25.33 22.91 4.37
C ARG A 180 -25.35 24.43 4.21
N GLY A 181 -25.02 24.97 3.03
CA GLY A 181 -25.05 26.42 2.72
C GLY A 181 -26.43 26.97 2.34
N GLY A 182 -27.49 26.14 2.38
CA GLY A 182 -28.81 26.45 1.84
C GLY A 182 -29.86 27.01 2.82
N LYS A 183 -29.49 27.38 4.07
CA LYS A 183 -30.34 28.19 4.96
C LYS A 183 -29.49 29.15 5.80
N GLU A 184 -29.83 30.43 5.70
CA GLU A 184 -29.32 31.51 6.56
C GLU A 184 -29.64 31.17 8.05
N THR A 185 -28.85 31.56 9.05
CA THR A 185 -28.41 32.94 9.32
C THR A 185 -27.17 33.00 10.23
N GLY A 186 -26.33 34.01 10.04
CA GLY A 186 -25.75 34.74 11.18
C GLY A 186 -24.41 34.30 11.77
N ILE A 187 -23.33 34.31 10.99
CA ILE A 187 -22.01 34.71 11.52
C ILE A 187 -21.51 35.93 10.73
N LYS A 188 -21.57 37.10 11.37
CA LYS A 188 -21.04 38.35 10.81
C LYS A 188 -19.52 38.29 10.77
N ARG A 189 -18.96 38.78 9.64
CA ARG A 189 -17.67 39.45 9.48
C ARG A 189 -16.69 39.38 10.67
N LEU A 190 -15.53 38.77 10.42
CA LEU A 190 -14.24 39.30 10.88
C LEU A 190 -13.14 38.89 9.89
N ALA A 191 -13.12 39.56 8.74
CA ALA A 191 -11.95 39.56 7.86
C ALA A 191 -11.01 40.68 8.30
N ALA A 192 -9.70 40.40 8.34
CA ALA A 192 -8.57 41.34 8.13
C ALA A 192 -8.54 42.66 8.97
N ARG A 193 -7.42 43.12 9.55
CA ARG A 193 -5.99 42.99 9.20
C ARG A 193 -5.13 43.56 10.39
N PRO A 194 -3.82 43.94 10.30
CA PRO A 194 -2.87 43.70 11.40
C PRO A 194 -2.15 44.97 11.92
N ARG A 195 -0.99 44.79 12.59
CA ARG A 195 0.01 45.78 13.09
C ARG A 195 -0.40 46.54 14.37
N SER A 196 0.52 46.97 15.25
CA SER A 196 1.93 46.61 15.49
C SER A 196 2.48 47.28 16.77
N SER A 197 3.34 46.58 17.51
CA SER A 197 4.53 47.06 18.28
C SER A 197 4.48 48.28 19.24
N SER A 198 5.19 48.13 20.38
CA SER A 198 5.73 49.21 21.27
C SER A 198 4.70 50.01 22.09
N LYS A 199 4.95 50.61 23.26
CA LYS A 199 6.04 50.65 24.30
C LYS A 199 5.41 51.32 25.56
N SER A 200 5.93 51.31 26.79
CA SER A 200 7.06 50.60 27.44
C SER A 200 6.74 50.42 28.96
N ASP A 201 7.67 50.79 29.86
CA ASP A 201 7.55 51.17 31.29
C ASP A 201 6.87 50.17 32.27
N GLY A 202 7.46 49.74 33.39
CA GLY A 202 8.76 50.02 33.99
C GLY A 202 8.66 50.13 35.53
N ASN A 203 9.65 49.59 36.26
CA ASN A 203 9.84 49.73 37.73
C ASN A 203 8.77 49.07 38.67
N ASN A 204 9.08 48.64 39.91
CA ASN A 204 10.38 48.27 40.52
C ASN A 204 10.16 47.49 41.84
N GLY A 205 11.11 46.60 42.20
CA GLY A 205 11.31 46.04 43.55
C GLY A 205 10.16 45.19 44.16
N SER A 206 10.33 44.44 45.25
CA SER A 206 11.50 43.91 45.97
C SER A 206 10.96 43.24 47.26
N HIS A 207 11.68 42.24 47.77
CA HIS A 207 11.67 41.75 49.16
C HIS A 207 10.57 40.78 49.69
N CYS A 208 11.05 39.55 49.90
CA CYS A 208 11.10 38.84 51.20
C CYS A 208 9.85 38.15 51.81
N ASN A 209 9.78 36.83 51.57
CA ASN A 209 9.95 35.73 52.55
C ASN A 209 8.94 35.54 53.73
N PRO A 210 8.92 34.35 54.37
CA PRO A 210 7.65 33.72 54.76
C PRO A 210 7.39 33.64 56.27
N LYS A 211 6.17 33.22 56.60
CA LYS A 211 5.82 32.42 57.78
C LYS A 211 4.78 31.36 57.39
#